data_AF-A0A1Y5HKE2-F1
#
_entry.id   AF-A0A1Y5HKE2-F1
#
_cell.length_a   1.000
_cell.length_b   1.000
_cell.length_c   1.000
_cell.angle_alpha   90.00
_cell.angle_beta   90.00
_cell.angle_gamma   90.00
#
_symmetry.space_group_name_H-M   'P 1'
#
loop_
_entity.id
_entity.type
_entity.pdbx_description
1 polymer ?
#
loop_
_entity_poly.entity_id
_entity_poly.type
_entity_poly.pdbx_seq_one_letter_code
_entity_poly.pdbx_strand_id
1 'polypeptide(L)' 'MAEPVNLNRFKKDQARATKKARAQQNVVKFGRSKAEKQLDRAQGGKAQSDLDGHKRDK' A
#
# COMPACT_ATOMS: atom_id res chain seq x y z
N MET A 1 -5.84 -14.15 42.56
CA MET A 1 -4.37 -13.95 42.60
C MET A 1 -3.96 -13.52 41.20
N ALA A 2 -3.27 -12.38 41.05
CA ALA A 2 -2.88 -11.88 39.73
C ALA A 2 -1.60 -12.60 39.28
N GLU A 3 -1.62 -13.20 38.10
CA GLU A 3 -0.43 -13.82 37.51
C GLU A 3 0.63 -12.74 37.19
N PRO A 4 1.92 -13.00 37.46
CA PRO A 4 2.98 -12.06 37.13
C PRO A 4 3.12 -11.95 35.60
N VAL A 5 2.70 -10.83 35.04
CA VAL A 5 2.79 -10.56 33.60
C VAL A 5 4.21 -10.12 33.23
N ASN A 6 4.86 -10.84 32.32
CA ASN A 6 6.18 -10.46 31.85
C ASN A 6 6.10 -9.25 30.89
N LEU A 7 6.36 -8.06 31.43
CA LEU A 7 6.33 -6.79 30.68
C LEU A 7 7.31 -6.74 29.51
N ASN A 8 8.42 -7.49 29.56
CA ASN A 8 9.38 -7.54 28.46
C ASN A 8 8.82 -8.29 27.25
N ARG A 9 8.05 -9.36 27.47
CA ARG A 9 7.35 -10.06 26.39
C ARG A 9 6.30 -9.15 25.75
N PHE A 10 5.47 -8.50 26.57
CA PHE A 10 4.46 -7.56 26.09
C PHE A 10 5.04 -6.43 25.24
N LYS A 11 6.12 -5.78 25.71
CA LYS A 11 6.82 -4.73 24.95
C LYS A 11 7.37 -5.24 23.60
N LYS A 12 7.92 -6.46 23.57
CA LYS A 12 8.40 -7.09 22.33
C LYS A 12 7.27 -7.40 21.36
N ASP A 13 6.12 -7.82 21.86
CA ASP A 13 4.95 -8.13 21.03
C ASP A 13 4.34 -6.85 20.45
N GLN A 14 4.23 -5.80 21.26
CA GLN A 14 3.82 -4.47 20.80
C GLN A 14 4.78 -3.93 19.72
N ALA A 15 6.10 -4.02 19.93
CA ALA A 15 7.10 -3.59 18.95
C ALA A 15 7.03 -4.38 17.63
N ARG A 16 6.76 -5.70 17.70
CA ARG A 16 6.55 -6.53 16.51
C ARG A 16 5.28 -6.14 15.76
N ALA A 17 4.19 -5.87 16.47
CA ALA A 17 2.92 -5.45 15.89
C ALA A 17 3.05 -4.10 15.15
N THR A 18 3.69 -3.10 15.78
CA THR A 18 3.91 -1.78 15.15
C THR A 18 4.81 -1.88 13.92
N LYS A 19 5.86 -2.72 13.97
CA LYS A 19 6.74 -2.97 12.81
C LYS A 19 5.97 -3.61 11.65
N LYS A 20 5.08 -4.56 11.92
CA LYS A 20 4.24 -5.20 10.89
C LYS A 20 3.27 -4.21 10.25
N ALA A 21 2.60 -3.38 11.06
CA ALA A 21 1.70 -2.34 10.56
C ALA A 21 2.43 -1.32 9.67
N ARG A 22 3.64 -0.88 10.08
CA ARG A 22 4.47 0.01 9.26
C ARG A 22 4.93 -0.64 7.96
N ALA A 23 5.29 -1.92 7.98
CA ALA A 23 5.66 -2.66 6.77
C ALA A 23 4.49 -2.75 5.78
N GLN A 24 3.28 -3.06 6.26
CA GLN A 24 2.08 -3.06 5.42
C GLN A 24 1.80 -1.69 4.80
N GLN A 25 1.90 -0.62 5.59
CA GLN A 25 1.76 0.75 5.07
C GLN A 25 2.80 1.06 4.00
N ASN A 26 4.06 0.63 4.18
CA ASN A 26 5.11 0.84 3.20
C ASN A 26 4.92 0.00 1.93
N VAL A 27 4.40 -1.22 2.03
CA VAL A 27 4.03 -2.03 0.86
C VAL A 27 2.92 -1.34 0.06
N VAL A 28 1.93 -0.75 0.72
CA VAL A 28 0.89 0.01 0.00
C VAL A 28 1.46 1.29 -0.61
N LYS A 29 2.26 2.05 0.14
CA LYS A 29 2.81 3.34 -0.30
C LYS A 29 3.91 3.21 -1.35
N PHE A 30 4.74 2.19 -1.25
CA PHE A 30 5.98 2.05 -2.02
C PHE A 30 6.12 0.70 -2.74
N GLY A 31 5.25 -0.26 -2.49
CA GLY A 31 5.37 -1.64 -2.99
C GLY A 31 5.06 -1.81 -4.48
N ARG A 32 4.52 -0.80 -5.16
CA ARG A 32 4.46 -0.85 -6.63
C ARG A 32 5.88 -0.68 -7.20
N SER A 33 6.35 -1.70 -7.90
CA SER A 33 7.56 -1.68 -8.69
C SER A 33 7.49 -0.63 -9.81
N LYS A 34 8.65 -0.25 -10.36
CA LYS A 34 8.73 0.69 -11.49
C LYS A 34 7.93 0.18 -12.70
N ALA A 35 7.94 -1.14 -12.93
CA ALA A 35 7.21 -1.79 -14.01
C ALA A 35 5.68 -1.68 -13.82
N GLU A 36 5.18 -1.97 -12.62
CA GLU A 36 3.74 -1.83 -12.32
C GLU A 36 3.27 -0.38 -12.44
N LYS A 37 4.08 0.59 -11.95
CA LYS A 37 3.78 2.03 -12.12
C LYS A 37 3.80 2.48 -13.59
N GLN A 38 4.56 1.79 -14.45
CA GLN A 38 4.62 2.12 -15.88
C GLN A 38 3.43 1.51 -16.62
N LEU A 39 3.05 0.29 -16.29
CA LEU A 39 1.85 -0.37 -16.81
C LEU A 39 0.59 0.42 -16.45
N ASP A 40 0.44 0.83 -15.19
CA ASP A 40 -0.70 1.63 -14.70
C ASP A 40 -0.81 2.96 -15.45
N ARG A 41 0.32 3.65 -15.68
CA ARG A 41 0.36 4.88 -16.49
C ARG A 41 0.01 4.66 -17.95
N ALA A 42 0.51 3.57 -18.56
CA ALA A 42 0.20 3.25 -19.95
C ALA A 42 -1.29 2.90 -20.13
N GLN A 43 -1.87 2.16 -19.18
CA GLN A 43 -3.29 1.84 -19.15
C GLN A 43 -4.14 3.10 -18.97
N GLY A 44 -3.77 3.99 -18.04
CA GLY A 44 -4.45 5.27 -17.84
C GLY A 44 -4.40 6.17 -19.07
N GLY A 45 -3.23 6.26 -19.73
CA GLY A 45 -3.07 7.04 -20.96
C GLY A 45 -3.94 6.50 -22.10
N LYS A 46 -3.95 5.17 -22.29
CA LYS A 46 -4.82 4.54 -23.30
C LYS A 46 -6.30 4.82 -23.03
N ALA A 47 -6.74 4.64 -21.79
CA ALA A 47 -8.13 4.91 -21.41
C ALA A 47 -8.52 6.38 -21.67
N GLN A 48 -7.61 7.31 -21.39
CA GLN A 48 -7.84 8.73 -21.67
C GLN A 48 -7.92 9.00 -23.18
N SER A 49 -7.01 8.46 -23.97
CA SER A 49 -7.04 8.59 -25.44
C SER A 49 -8.30 7.97 -26.06
N ASP A 50 -8.74 6.81 -25.55
CA ASP A 50 -9.98 6.16 -25.99
C ASP A 50 -11.18 7.06 -25.67
N LEU A 51 -11.25 7.63 -24.46
CA LEU A 51 -12.30 8.57 -24.06
C LEU A 51 -12.28 9.85 -24.91
N ASP A 52 -11.10 10.40 -25.18
CA ASP A 52 -10.94 11.60 -25.99
C ASP A 52 -11.34 11.35 -27.45
N GLY A 53 -11.01 10.19 -28.03
CA GLY A 53 -11.48 9.79 -29.36
C GLY A 53 -12.99 9.54 -29.44
N HIS A 54 -13.64 9.23 -28.30
CA HIS A 54 -15.08 9.09 -28.19
C HIS A 54 -15.80 10.39 -27.82
N LYS A 55 -15.08 11.46 -27.44
CA LYS A 55 -15.69 12.78 -27.24
C LYS A 55 -16.08 13.33 -28.60
N ARG A 56 -17.37 13.57 -28.78
CA ARG A 56 -17.89 14.37 -29.89
C ARG A 56 -17.75 15.82 -29.49
N ASP A 57 -16.91 16.57 -30.19
CA ASP A 57 -16.87 18.02 -30.10
C ASP A 57 -18.27 18.55 -30.35
N LYS A 58 -18.77 19.32 -29.39
CA LYS A 58 -20.05 20.02 -29.47
C LYS A 58 -19.77 21.49 -29.36
#